data_AF-A0A429FKN9-F1
#
_entry.id   AF-A0A429FKN9-F1
#
_cell.length_a   1.000
_cell.length_b   1.000
_cell.length_c   1.000
_cell.angle_alpha   90.00
_cell.angle_beta   90.00
_cell.angle_gamma   90.00
#
_symmetry.space_group_name_H-M   'P 1'
#
loop_
_entity.id
_entity.type
_entity.pdbx_description
1 polymer ?
#
loop_
_entity_poly.entity_id
_entity_poly.type
_entity_poly.pdbx_seq_one_letter_code
_entity_poly.pdbx_strand_id
1 'polypeptide(L)' 'MPLIDRITKFLRSPQGQKARAQVQRAARDPRNKAKIQRLLAKFRGGGRGTGGHGPGGAGGHRGY' A
#
# COMPACT_ATOMS: atom_id res chain seq x y z
N MET A 1 32.14 -14.65 -5.59
CA MET A 1 31.49 -13.32 -5.67
C MET A 1 30.26 -13.34 -4.78
N PRO A 2 30.30 -12.78 -3.56
CA PRO A 2 29.15 -12.79 -2.66
C PRO A 2 28.06 -11.86 -3.21
N LEU A 3 26.84 -12.37 -3.33
CA LEU A 3 25.65 -11.66 -3.84
C LEU A 3 25.41 -10.31 -3.13
N ILE A 4 25.85 -10.23 -1.87
CA ILE A 4 25.80 -9.05 -1.00
C ILE A 4 26.57 -7.86 -1.59
N ASP A 5 27.72 -8.11 -2.22
CA ASP A 5 28.55 -7.04 -2.80
C ASP A 5 27.84 -6.39 -4.01
N ARG A 6 27.16 -7.21 -4.81
CA ARG A 6 26.37 -6.76 -5.96
C ARG A 6 25.18 -5.91 -5.54
N ILE A 7 24.49 -6.29 -4.46
CA ILE A 7 23.39 -5.51 -3.87
C ILE A 7 23.92 -4.19 -3.31
N THR A 8 25.05 -4.20 -2.61
CA THR A 8 25.66 -2.99 -2.03
C THR A 8 26.10 -2.01 -3.12
N LYS A 9 26.68 -2.54 -4.20
CA LYS A 9 27.08 -1.77 -5.39
C LYS A 9 25.86 -1.22 -6.13
N PHE A 10 24.74 -1.95 -6.14
CA PHE A 10 23.47 -1.48 -6.70
C PHE A 10 22.81 -0.39 -5.85
N LEU A 11 22.87 -0.51 -4.52
CA LEU A 11 22.40 0.50 -3.57
C LEU A 11 23.20 1.80 -3.66
N ARG A 12 24.50 1.70 -3.94
CA ARG A 12 25.40 2.84 -4.21
C ARG A 12 25.34 3.35 -5.65
N SER A 13 24.59 2.69 -6.54
CA SER A 13 24.44 3.09 -7.94
C SER A 13 23.38 4.19 -8.09
N PRO A 14 23.43 5.00 -9.17
CA PRO A 14 22.40 5.98 -9.47
C PRO A 14 20.99 5.37 -9.62
N GLN A 15 20.89 4.08 -9.94
CA GLN A 15 19.61 3.37 -10.00
C GLN A 15 19.03 3.12 -8.59
N GLY A 16 19.87 2.76 -7.62
CA GLY A 16 19.49 2.62 -6.21
C GLY A 16 19.06 3.94 -5.58
N GLN A 17 19.80 5.03 -5.87
CA GLN A 17 19.40 6.37 -5.43
C GLN A 17 18.07 6.83 -6.04
N LYS A 18 17.84 6.58 -7.34
CA LYS A 18 16.55 6.85 -7.99
C LYS A 18 15.40 6.04 -7.36
N ALA A 19 15.64 4.78 -7.02
CA ALA A 19 14.64 3.95 -6.32
C ALA A 19 14.30 4.53 -4.94
N ARG A 20 15.31 4.94 -4.15
CA ARG A 20 15.08 5.61 -2.85
C ARG A 20 14.34 6.94 -3.01
N ALA A 21 14.69 7.75 -4.00
CA ALA A 21 14.01 9.02 -4.27
C ALA A 21 12.56 8.82 -4.71
N GLN A 22 12.28 7.80 -5.53
CA GLN A 22 10.92 7.43 -5.91
C GLN A 22 10.11 6.95 -4.71
N VAL A 23 10.69 6.12 -3.84
CA VAL A 23 10.04 5.68 -2.60
C VAL A 23 9.78 6.86 -1.66
N GLN A 24 10.74 7.77 -1.48
CA GLN A 24 10.55 8.97 -0.67
C GLN A 24 9.47 9.88 -1.23
N ARG A 25 9.40 10.06 -2.56
CA ARG A 25 8.32 10.82 -3.21
C ARG A 25 6.97 10.14 -3.03
N ALA A 26 6.91 8.83 -3.26
CA ALA A 26 5.69 8.04 -3.07
C ALA A 26 5.23 8.03 -1.60
N ALA A 27 6.15 8.07 -0.64
CA ALA A 27 5.86 8.14 0.78
C ALA A 27 5.46 9.55 1.24
N ARG A 28 6.03 10.59 0.62
CA ARG A 28 5.67 12.00 0.87
C ARG A 28 4.33 12.39 0.28
N ASP A 29 3.78 11.60 -0.65
CA ASP A 29 2.54 11.94 -1.33
C ASP A 29 1.32 11.28 -0.66
N PRO A 30 0.54 12.00 0.16
CA PRO A 30 -0.63 11.45 0.83
C PRO A 30 -1.72 11.02 -0.15
N ARG A 31 -1.75 11.57 -1.37
CA ARG A 31 -2.70 11.16 -2.42
C ARG A 31 -2.47 9.72 -2.87
N ASN A 32 -1.22 9.23 -2.77
CA ASN A 32 -0.90 7.85 -3.12
C ASN A 32 -1.41 6.87 -2.06
N LYS A 33 -1.47 7.28 -0.77
CA LYS A 33 -2.04 6.45 0.30
C LYS A 33 -3.50 6.07 0.03
N ALA A 34 -4.34 7.00 -0.41
CA ALA A 34 -5.74 6.70 -0.71
C ALA A 34 -5.88 5.68 -1.86
N LYS A 35 -5.04 5.79 -2.89
CA LYS A 35 -5.01 4.86 -4.03
C LYS A 35 -4.50 3.48 -3.60
N ILE A 36 -3.46 3.43 -2.79
CA ILE A 36 -2.91 2.21 -2.20
C ILE A 36 -3.93 1.56 -1.26
N GLN A 37 -4.60 2.31 -0.39
CA GLN A 37 -5.64 1.80 0.49
C GLN A 37 -6.81 1.22 -0.30
N ARG A 38 -7.21 1.86 -1.40
CA ARG A 38 -8.28 1.34 -2.27
C ARG A 38 -7.86 0.07 -3.02
N LEU A 39 -6.63 0.01 -3.51
CA LEU A 39 -6.06 -1.18 -4.14
C LEU A 39 -5.90 -2.31 -3.12
N LEU A 40 -5.40 -2.01 -1.92
CA LEU A 40 -5.22 -2.96 -0.83
C LEU A 40 -6.56 -3.45 -0.29
N ALA A 41 -7.57 -2.59 -0.18
CA ALA A 41 -8.94 -2.97 0.17
C ALA A 41 -9.57 -3.85 -0.90
N LYS A 42 -9.34 -3.57 -2.18
CA LYS A 42 -9.83 -4.42 -3.29
C LYS A 42 -9.09 -5.76 -3.35
N PHE A 43 -7.79 -5.78 -3.06
CA PHE A 43 -6.98 -7.00 -3.02
C PHE A 43 -7.32 -7.85 -1.79
N ARG A 44 -7.52 -7.21 -0.62
CA ARG A 44 -7.93 -7.88 0.62
C ARG A 44 -9.42 -8.29 0.62
N GLY A 45 -10.27 -7.55 -0.08
CA GLY A 45 -11.71 -7.81 -0.22
C GLY A 45 -12.10 -8.63 -1.43
N GLY A 46 -11.17 -8.92 -2.35
CA GLY A 46 -11.44 -9.72 -3.56
C GLY A 46 -11.26 -11.24 -3.37
N GLY A 47 -10.81 -11.68 -2.19
CA GLY A 47 -10.44 -13.09 -1.93
C GLY A 47 -11.41 -13.90 -1.07
N ARG A 48 -12.50 -13.31 -0.56
CA ARG A 48 -13.54 -14.07 0.15
C ARG A 48 -14.91 -13.54 -0.22
N GLY A 49 -15.71 -14.41 -0.84
CA GLY A 49 -17.15 -14.28 -0.83
C GLY A 49 -17.70 -14.33 0.60
N THR A 50 -19.01 -14.11 0.67
CA THR A 50 -19.91 -14.25 1.83
C THR A 50 -19.75 -13.23 2.95
N GLY A 51 -20.74 -12.34 3.02
CA GLY A 51 -21.46 -12.05 4.27
C GLY A 51 -20.71 -11.31 5.37
N GLY A 52 -21.09 -10.04 5.56
CA GLY A 52 -21.16 -9.46 6.90
C GLY A 52 -19.93 -8.71 7.41
N HIS A 53 -20.21 -7.48 7.84
CA HIS A 53 -19.53 -6.71 8.88
C HIS A 53 -18.17 -6.04 8.60
N GLY A 54 -18.25 -4.70 8.40
CA GLY A 54 -17.55 -3.74 9.25
C GLY A 54 -17.08 -2.44 8.56
N PRO A 55 -16.98 -1.27 9.24
CA PRO A 55 -17.58 -0.85 10.53
C PRO A 55 -18.28 0.54 10.46
N GLY A 56 -19.35 0.70 11.25
CA GLY A 56 -19.76 1.96 11.92
C GLY A 56 -20.09 3.21 11.08
N GLY A 57 -21.39 3.53 10.94
CA GLY A 57 -21.83 4.90 10.64
C GLY A 57 -23.20 5.02 9.98
N ALA A 58 -24.28 4.70 10.71
CA ALA A 58 -25.64 5.26 10.59
C ALA A 58 -26.66 4.24 11.15
N GLY A 59 -26.76 4.18 12.48
CA GLY A 59 -27.93 3.60 13.13
C GLY A 59 -29.13 4.52 12.88
N GLY A 60 -30.14 4.03 12.19
CA GLY A 60 -31.30 4.82 11.80
C GLY A 60 -32.38 3.99 11.13
N HIS A 61 -32.82 2.92 11.79
CA HIS A 61 -34.05 2.21 11.44
C HIS A 61 -34.67 1.75 12.76
N ARG A 62 -35.38 2.69 13.40
CA ARG A 62 -36.27 2.39 14.52
C ARG A 62 -37.65 2.27 13.90
N GLY A 63 -38.19 1.06 14.00
CA GLY A 63 -39.53 0.78 13.53
C GLY A 63 -40.59 1.59 14.27
N TYR A 64 -41.68 1.80 13.56
CA TYR A 64 -43.04 1.85 14.06
C TYR A 64 -43.91 1.20 12.98
#